data_AF-A0A3S4JVS1-F1
#
_entry.id   AF-A0A3S4JVS1-F1
#
_cell.length_a   1.000
_cell.length_b   1.000
_cell.length_c   1.000
_cell.angle_alpha   90.00
_cell.angle_beta   90.00
_cell.angle_gamma   90.00
#
_symmetry.space_group_name_H-M   'P 1'
#
loop_
_entity.id
_entity.type
_entity.pdbx_description
1 polymer ?
#
loop_
_entity_poly.entity_id
_entity_poly.type
_entity_poly.pdbx_seq_one_letter_code
_entity_poly.pdbx_strand_id
1 'polypeptide(L)' 'MQLIMSLIGMAVLIAIAVLLSSNRRAINLRTVLGAFIIQIAIGALVLYVPLAGAFWAECRKGWPM' A
#
# COMPACT_ATOMS: atom_id res chain seq x y z
N MET A 1 -10.70 -10.63 14.23
CA MET A 1 -9.35 -11.11 14.58
C MET A 1 -8.32 -10.87 13.48
N GLN A 2 -8.59 -11.17 12.20
CA GLN A 2 -7.64 -10.86 11.10
C GLN A 2 -7.42 -9.36 10.84
N LEU A 3 -8.47 -8.55 10.96
CA LEU A 3 -8.41 -7.12 10.69
C LEU A 3 -7.49 -6.37 11.66
N ILE A 4 -7.53 -6.77 12.94
CA ILE A 4 -6.62 -6.27 13.99
C ILE A 4 -5.17 -6.64 13.66
N MET A 5 -4.91 -7.88 13.23
CA MET A 5 -3.56 -8.32 12.86
C MET A 5 -3.01 -7.60 11.63
N SER A 6 -3.87 -7.29 10.65
CA SER A 6 -3.50 -6.48 9.48
C SER A 6 -3.12 -5.05 9.89
N LEU A 7 -3.86 -4.46 10.83
CA LEU A 7 -3.55 -3.13 11.38
C LEU A 7 -2.24 -3.14 12.16
N ILE A 8 -2.01 -4.17 12.99
CA ILE A 8 -0.76 -4.35 13.73
C ILE A 8 0.43 -4.47 12.75
N GLY A 9 0.29 -5.25 11.67
CA GLY A 9 1.33 -5.38 10.65
C GLY A 9 1.72 -4.04 10.02
N MET A 10 0.73 -3.22 9.62
CA MET A 10 0.99 -1.88 9.08
C MET A 10 1.68 -0.96 10.11
N ALA A 11 1.23 -0.97 11.36
CA ALA A 11 1.84 -0.18 12.43
C ALA A 11 3.31 -0.60 12.68
N VAL A 12 3.60 -1.91 12.66
CA VAL A 12 4.97 -2.44 12.84
C VAL A 12 5.88 -2.01 11.69
N LEU A 13 5.42 -2.08 10.44
CA LEU A 13 6.22 -1.64 9.29
C LEU A 13 6.56 -0.15 9.35
N ILE A 14 5.59 0.69 9.75
CA ILE A 14 5.82 2.13 9.95
C ILE A 14 6.79 2.36 11.12
N ALA A 15 6.64 1.62 12.22
CA ALA A 15 7.53 1.73 13.37
C ALA A 15 8.98 1.36 13.01
N ILE A 16 9.18 0.28 12.24
CA ILE A 16 10.50 -0.13 11.74
C ILE A 16 11.10 0.95 10.84
N ALA A 17 10.32 1.50 9.90
CA ALA A 17 10.77 2.57 9.02
C ALA A 17 11.19 3.83 9.80
N VAL A 18 10.46 4.19 10.87
CA VAL A 18 10.82 5.31 11.76
C VAL A 18 12.03 5.00 12.64
N LEU A 19 12.17 3.75 13.10
CA LEU A 19 13.29 3.30 13.92
C LEU A 19 14.61 3.29 13.15
N LEU A 20 14.61 2.79 11.91
CA LEU A 20 15.76 2.79 11.01
C LEU A 20 16.00 4.13 10.30
N SER A 21 15.12 5.12 10.46
CA SER A 21 15.30 6.43 9.83
C SER A 21 16.47 7.19 10.48
N SER A 22 17.49 7.46 9.67
CA SER A 22 18.69 8.21 10.06
C SER A 22 18.37 9.64 10.51
N ASN A 23 17.28 10.25 10.02
CA ASN A 23 16.86 11.58 10.43
C ASN A 23 15.33 11.67 10.58
N ARG A 24 14.84 11.25 11.76
CA ARG A 24 13.40 11.23 12.09
C ARG A 24 12.69 12.59 11.92
N ARG A 25 13.42 13.72 12.01
CA ARG A 25 12.84 15.07 11.79
C ARG A 25 12.76 15.49 10.33
N ALA A 26 13.53 14.87 9.44
CA ALA A 26 13.47 15.14 8.01
C ALA A 26 12.34 14.36 7.30
N ILE A 27 11.62 13.51 8.04
CA ILE A 27 10.48 12.76 7.51
C ILE A 27 9.39 13.76 7.14
N ASN A 28 9.22 14.01 5.85
CA ASN A 28 8.21 14.92 5.34
C ASN A 28 6.85 14.21 5.36
N LEU A 29 6.03 14.56 6.36
CA LEU A 29 4.71 13.98 6.56
C LEU A 29 3.82 14.09 5.31
N ARG A 30 3.93 15.18 4.52
CA ARG A 30 3.16 15.32 3.27
C ARG A 30 3.50 14.22 2.26
N THR A 31 4.78 13.88 2.13
CA THR A 31 5.23 12.84 1.19
C THR A 31 4.83 11.45 1.67
N VAL A 32 5.01 11.17 2.96
CA VAL A 32 4.66 9.86 3.54
C VAL A 32 3.15 9.63 3.54
N LEU A 33 2.34 10.62 3.94
CA LEU A 33 0.88 10.53 3.85
C LEU A 33 0.41 10.45 2.40
N GLY A 34 1.00 11.23 1.49
CA GLY A 34 0.67 11.16 0.07
C GLY A 34 0.91 9.77 -0.50
N ALA A 35 2.08 9.19 -0.23
CA ALA A 35 2.41 7.82 -0.63
C ALA A 35 1.45 6.79 -0.03
N PHE A 36 1.10 6.92 1.25
CA PHE A 36 0.17 6.01 1.92
C PHE A 36 -1.26 6.09 1.36
N ILE A 37 -1.75 7.30 1.08
CA ILE A 37 -3.07 7.51 0.45
C ILE A 37 -3.08 6.88 -0.94
N ILE A 38 -2.05 7.12 -1.75
CA ILE A 38 -1.93 6.54 -3.09
C ILE A 38 -1.90 5.00 -3.00
N GLN A 39 -1.17 4.45 -2.04
CA GLN A 39 -1.09 3.01 -1.83
C GLN A 39 -2.46 2.39 -1.51
N ILE A 40 -3.24 3.02 -0.62
CA ILE A 40 -4.60 2.56 -0.31
C ILE A 40 -5.53 2.76 -1.51
N ALA A 41 -5.45 3.92 -2.18
CA ALA A 41 -6.30 4.24 -3.32
C ALA A 41 -6.11 3.24 -4.47
N ILE A 42 -4.85 2.91 -4.81
CA ILE A 42 -4.55 1.90 -5.83
C ILE A 42 -5.00 0.52 -5.35
N GLY A 43 -4.70 0.12 -4.11
CA GLY A 43 -5.12 -1.18 -3.58
C GLY A 43 -6.64 -1.34 -3.59
N ALA A 44 -7.37 -0.30 -3.21
CA ALA A 44 -8.83 -0.28 -3.23
C ALA A 44 -9.38 -0.29 -4.66
N LEU A 45 -8.78 0.50 -5.57
CA LEU A 45 -9.17 0.53 -6.98
C LEU A 45 -9.02 -0.85 -7.61
N VAL A 46 -7.89 -1.53 -7.40
CA VAL A 46 -7.63 -2.85 -7.99
C VAL A 46 -8.52 -3.93 -7.41
N LEU A 47 -8.79 -3.91 -6.10
CA LEU A 47 -9.51 -4.99 -5.42
C LEU A 47 -11.04 -4.82 -5.44
N TYR A 48 -11.56 -3.59 -5.50
CA TYR A 48 -13.01 -3.32 -5.38
C TYR A 48 -13.66 -2.80 -6.66
N VAL A 49 -12.90 -2.24 -7.62
CA VAL A 49 -13.47 -1.74 -8.88
C VAL A 49 -13.45 -2.84 -9.94
N PRO A 50 -14.62 -3.30 -10.45
CA PRO A 50 -14.68 -4.39 -11.43
C PRO A 50 -13.98 -4.05 -12.76
N LEU A 51 -13.94 -2.76 -13.13
CA LEU A 51 -13.19 -2.28 -14.30
C LEU A 51 -11.68 -2.52 -14.17
N ALA A 52 -11.12 -2.30 -12.97
CA ALA A 52 -9.71 -2.54 -12.71
C ALA A 52 -9.40 -4.04 -12.77
N GLY A 53 -10.23 -4.89 -12.16
CA GLY A 53 -10.08 -6.34 -12.23
C GLY A 53 -10.14 -6.87 -13.66
N ALA A 54 -11.06 -6.36 -14.49
CA ALA A 54 -11.17 -6.73 -15.90
C ALA A 54 -9.94 -6.32 -16.71
N PHE A 55 -9.43 -5.10 -16.50
CA PHE A 55 -8.18 -4.64 -17.12
C PHE A 55 -6.99 -5.53 -16.72
N TRP A 56 -6.84 -5.82 -15.42
CA TRP A 56 -5.76 -6.69 -14.93
C TRP A 56 -5.87 -8.12 -15.47
N ALA A 57 -7.09 -8.65 -15.61
CA ALA A 57 -7.32 -9.96 -16.20
C ALA A 57 -6.93 -9.99 -17.68
N GLU A 58 -7.19 -8.91 -18.41
CA GLU A 58 -6.80 -8.80 -19.83
C GLU A 58 -5.28 -8.67 -19.98
N CYS A 59 -4.63 -7.81 -19.19
CA CYS A 59 -3.16 -7.73 -19.16
C CYS A 59 -2.50 -9.06 -18.76
N ARG A 60 -3.15 -9.86 -17.91
CA ARG A 60 -2.62 -11.17 -17.49
C ARG A 60 -2.64 -12.21 -18.61
N LYS A 61 -3.60 -12.15 -19.55
CA LYS A 61 -3.68 -13.10 -20.67
C LYS A 61 -2.50 -13.00 -21.64
N GLY A 62 -1.88 -11.82 -21.76
CA GLY A 62 -0.71 -11.61 -22.60
C GLY A 62 0.61 -12.04 -21.96
N TRP A 63 0.61 -12.44 -20.68
CA TRP A 63 1.79 -12.91 -19.99
C TRP A 63 1.85 -14.44 -20.07
N PRO A 64 2.85 -15.05 -20.72
CA PRO A 64 3.06 -16.48 -20.64
C PRO A 64 3.50 -16.80 -19.21
N MET A 65 2.57 -17.32 -18.41
CA MET A 65 2.87 -17.96 -17.13
C MET A 65 3.20 -19.43 -17.37
#